data_AF-F2EA54-F1
#
_entry.id   AF-F2EA54-F1
#
_cell.length_a   1.000
_cell.length_b   1.000
_cell.length_c   1.000
_cell.angle_alpha   90.00
_cell.angle_beta   90.00
_cell.angle_gamma   90.00
#
_symmetry.space_group_name_H-M   'P 1'
#
loop_
_entity.id
_entity.type
_entity.pdbx_description
1 polymer ?
#
loop_
_entity_poly.entity_id
_entity_poly.type
_entity_poly.pdbx_seq_one_letter_code
_entity_poly.pdbx_strand_id
1 'polypeptide(L)' 'MPTRFGEVLAHGKTKLDVVYTNESREMPYFLEQLKERWLDAAMDHEKFLGLDLEYTADQRGVAVIQLCFAHHVLIFQWTR' A
#
# COMPACT_ATOMS: atom_id res chain seq x y z
N MET A 1 8.85 7.20 12.63
CA MET A 1 9.43 8.20 11.71
C MET A 1 8.46 8.38 10.57
N PRO A 2 8.34 9.56 9.92
CA PRO A 2 7.27 9.78 8.96
C PRO A 2 7.55 8.96 7.71
N THR A 3 6.68 8.00 7.43
CA THR A 3 6.63 7.32 6.15
C THR A 3 6.25 8.38 5.12
N ARG A 4 7.20 8.76 4.25
CA ARG A 4 6.98 9.82 3.27
C ARG A 4 6.07 9.28 2.17
N PHE A 5 4.83 9.75 2.15
CA PHE A 5 3.95 9.56 1.00
C PHE A 5 4.47 10.41 -0.17
N GLY A 6 4.67 9.77 -1.31
CA GLY A 6 4.87 10.44 -2.59
C GLY A 6 3.54 10.55 -3.33
N GLU A 7 3.24 11.73 -3.88
CA GLU A 7 2.07 11.90 -4.73
C GLU A 7 2.37 11.36 -6.14
N VAL A 8 1.53 10.44 -6.63
CA VAL A 8 1.61 9.89 -7.99
C VAL A 8 0.34 10.22 -8.74
N LEU A 9 0.49 10.75 -9.97
CA LEU A 9 -0.64 10.97 -10.88
C LEU A 9 -1.02 9.66 -11.57
N ALA A 10 -2.23 9.18 -11.28
CA ALA A 10 -2.85 8.06 -11.98
C ALA A 10 -3.69 8.56 -13.17
N HIS A 11 -4.39 7.64 -13.85
CA HIS A 11 -5.19 7.96 -15.03
C HIS A 11 -6.16 9.14 -14.78
N GLY A 12 -6.12 10.13 -15.68
CA GLY A 12 -6.95 11.33 -15.58
C GLY A 12 -6.39 12.35 -14.58
N LYS A 13 -7.20 12.70 -13.57
CA LYS A 13 -6.84 13.66 -12.50
C LYS A 13 -6.68 13.00 -11.12
N THR A 14 -6.73 11.67 -11.07
CA THR A 14 -6.63 10.93 -9.83
C THR A 14 -5.21 11.04 -9.28
N LYS A 15 -5.09 11.49 -8.04
CA LYS A 15 -3.83 11.56 -7.30
C LYS A 15 -3.82 10.43 -6.28
N LEU A 16 -2.72 9.70 -6.22
CA LEU A 16 -2.50 8.63 -5.26
C LEU A 16 -1.40 9.04 -4.29
N ASP A 17 -1.67 8.83 -3.00
CA ASP A 17 -0.69 8.94 -1.93
C ASP A 17 0.00 7.59 -1.79
N VAL A 18 1.18 7.47 -2.37
CA VAL A 18 1.92 6.21 -2.45
C VAL A 18 3.04 6.19 -1.41
N VAL A 19 3.12 5.12 -0.64
CA VAL A 19 4.32 4.79 0.13
C VAL A 19 4.99 3.59 -0.50
N TYR A 20 6.28 3.75 -0.73
CA TYR A 20 7.16 2.66 -1.08
C TYR A 20 8.11 2.40 0.10
N THR A 21 8.23 1.14 0.52
CA THR A 21 9.20 0.74 1.55
C THR A 21 9.71 -0.68 1.30
N ASN A 22 10.94 -0.94 1.74
CA ASN A 22 11.50 -2.28 1.89
C ASN A 22 11.77 -2.61 3.37
N GLU A 23 11.42 -1.71 4.29
CA GLU A 23 11.70 -1.85 5.70
C GLU A 23 10.55 -2.58 6.40
N SER A 24 10.71 -3.89 6.61
CA SER A 24 9.67 -4.74 7.20
C SER A 24 9.17 -4.27 8.57
N ARG A 25 10.02 -3.56 9.33
CA ARG A 25 9.66 -2.94 10.62
C ARG A 25 8.63 -1.81 10.51
N GLU A 26 8.48 -1.21 9.33
CA GLU A 26 7.51 -0.13 9.09
C GLU A 26 6.12 -0.67 8.71
N MET A 27 6.03 -1.93 8.29
CA MET A 27 4.78 -2.56 7.84
C MET A 27 3.68 -2.59 8.91
N PRO A 28 3.94 -2.96 10.17
CA PRO A 28 2.88 -2.95 11.19
C PRO A 28 2.25 -1.57 11.38
N TYR A 29 3.07 -0.52 11.39
CA TYR A 29 2.60 0.86 11.49
C TYR A 29 1.71 1.22 10.28
N PHE A 30 2.11 0.82 9.08
CA PHE A 30 1.33 1.11 7.88
C PHE A 30 -0.04 0.42 7.88
N LEU A 31 -0.08 -0.84 8.27
CA LEU A 31 -1.32 -1.61 8.38
C LEU A 31 -2.23 -1.06 9.48
N GLU A 32 -1.66 -0.57 10.58
CA GLU A 32 -2.40 0.14 11.63
C GLU A 32 -3.02 1.43 11.08
N GLN A 33 -2.26 2.27 10.36
CA GLN A 33 -2.81 3.48 9.75
C GLN A 33 -3.93 3.16 8.74
N LEU A 34 -3.73 2.12 7.92
CA LEU A 34 -4.74 1.67 6.95
C LEU A 34 -6.02 1.23 7.65
N LYS A 35 -5.91 0.49 8.75
CA LYS A 35 -7.08 0.05 9.51
C LYS A 35 -7.78 1.24 10.19
N GLU A 36 -7.07 1.96 11.06
CA GLU A 36 -7.69 2.92 11.97
C GLU A 36 -8.13 4.21 11.27
N ARG A 37 -7.32 4.71 10.33
CA ARG A 37 -7.57 6.01 9.70
C ARG A 37 -8.36 5.90 8.42
N TRP A 38 -8.23 4.81 7.70
CA TRP A 38 -8.82 4.68 6.37
C TRP A 38 -9.98 3.71 6.36
N LEU A 39 -9.80 2.48 6.84
CA LEU A 39 -10.85 1.46 6.76
C LEU A 39 -11.98 1.71 7.77
N ASP A 40 -11.65 1.97 9.04
CA ASP A 40 -12.64 2.16 10.10
C ASP A 40 -13.41 3.50 9.95
N ALA A 41 -12.77 4.51 9.36
CA ALA A 41 -13.38 5.81 9.09
C ALA A 41 -14.15 5.89 7.77
N ALA A 42 -13.97 4.92 6.86
CA ALA A 42 -14.63 4.88 5.56
C ALA A 42 -16.10 4.51 5.66
N MET A 43 -16.92 5.06 4.74
CA MET A 43 -18.27 4.57 4.56
C MET A 43 -18.25 3.13 4.01
N ASP A 44 -19.29 2.34 4.28
CA ASP A 44 -19.29 0.91 3.90
C ASP A 44 -19.09 0.66 2.40
N HIS A 45 -19.57 1.55 1.54
CA HIS A 45 -19.39 1.46 0.09
C HIS A 45 -17.98 1.87 -0.40
N GLU A 46 -17.13 2.39 0.48
CA GLU A 46 -15.74 2.77 0.19
C GLU A 46 -14.75 1.71 0.70
N LYS A 47 -15.23 0.69 1.43
CA LYS A 47 -14.41 -0.38 2.04
C LYS A 47 -13.97 -1.43 1.02
N PHE A 48 -13.29 -0.99 -0.03
CA PHE A 48 -12.66 -1.86 -1.02
C PHE A 48 -11.15 -1.82 -0.84
N LEU A 49 -10.55 -2.99 -0.66
CA LEU A 49 -9.10 -3.17 -0.58
C LEU A 49 -8.63 -3.87 -1.85
N GLY A 50 -7.77 -3.20 -2.62
CA GLY A 50 -6.99 -3.83 -3.67
C GLY A 50 -5.75 -4.49 -3.07
N LEU A 51 -5.51 -5.74 -3.46
CA LEU A 51 -4.27 -6.46 -3.14
C LEU A 51 -3.70 -6.99 -4.45
N ASP A 52 -2.42 -6.68 -4.69
CA ASP A 52 -1.66 -7.23 -5.80
C ASP A 52 -0.32 -7.77 -5.31
N LEU A 53 0.13 -8.85 -5.93
CA LEU A 53 1.33 -9.60 -5.54
C LEU A 53 2.19 -9.86 -6.78
N GLU A 54 3.41 -9.35 -6.77
CA GLU A 54 4.41 -9.68 -7.77
C GLU A 54 5.38 -10.71 -7.21
N TYR A 55 5.73 -11.71 -8.00
CA TYR A 55 6.58 -12.83 -7.58
C TYR A 55 8.02 -12.67 -8.06
N THR A 56 8.94 -13.34 -7.39
CA THR A 56 10.33 -13.47 -7.84
C THR A 56 10.38 -14.13 -9.23
N ALA A 57 11.46 -13.90 -9.98
CA ALA A 57 11.60 -14.44 -11.35
C ALA A 57 11.46 -15.98 -11.41
N ASP A 58 11.89 -16.70 -10.36
CA ASP A 58 11.75 -18.15 -10.23
C ASP A 58 10.37 -18.61 -9.71
N GLN A 59 9.45 -17.66 -9.47
CA GLN A 59 8.08 -17.86 -8.98
C GLN A 59 8.00 -18.54 -7.59
N ARG A 60 9.09 -18.54 -6.80
CA ARG A 60 9.13 -19.22 -5.49
C ARG A 60 8.84 -18.33 -4.29
N GLY A 61 8.77 -17.02 -4.48
CA GLY A 61 8.49 -16.08 -3.40
C GLY A 61 7.79 -14.83 -3.92
N VAL A 62 7.19 -14.09 -2.99
CA VAL A 62 6.67 -12.75 -3.27
C VAL A 62 7.84 -11.76 -3.26
N ALA A 63 7.94 -10.96 -4.31
CA ALA A 63 8.93 -9.90 -4.48
C ALA A 63 8.35 -8.52 -4.10
N VAL A 64 7.09 -8.25 -4.46
CA VAL A 64 6.41 -6.99 -4.15
C VAL A 64 4.98 -7.29 -3.69
N ILE A 65 4.54 -6.60 -2.65
CA ILE A 65 3.16 -6.57 -2.17
C ILE A 65 2.64 -5.16 -2.38
N GLN A 66 1.54 -5.03 -3.11
CA GLN A 66 0.82 -3.76 -3.24
C GLN A 66 -0.53 -3.85 -2.54
N LEU A 67 -0.80 -2.89 -1.66
CA LEU A 67 -2.08 -2.72 -0.96
C LEU A 67 -2.65 -1.35 -1.31
N CYS A 68 -3.87 -1.32 -1.85
CA CYS A 68 -4.54 -0.10 -2.27
C CYS A 68 -5.85 0.07 -1.52
N PHE A 69 -6.08 1.25 -0.96
CA PHE A 69 -7.35 1.64 -0.36
C PHE A 69 -7.68 3.09 -0.72
N ALA A 70 -8.83 3.32 -1.37
CA ALA A 70 -9.21 4.63 -1.91
C ALA A 70 -8.08 5.26 -2.75
N HIS A 71 -7.45 6.35 -2.26
CA HIS A 71 -6.31 7.01 -2.92
C HIS A 71 -4.96 6.67 -2.29
N HIS A 72 -4.92 5.80 -1.28
CA HIS A 72 -3.69 5.42 -0.60
C HIS A 72 -3.16 4.09 -1.15
N VAL A 73 -1.87 4.05 -1.45
CA VAL A 73 -1.19 2.86 -1.96
C VAL A 73 0.05 2.59 -1.14
N LEU A 74 0.17 1.36 -0.64
CA LEU A 74 1.40 0.83 -0.05
C LEU A 74 2.03 -0.13 -1.04
N ILE A 75 3.29 0.10 -1.38
CA ILE A 75 4.15 -0.80 -2.14
C ILE A 75 5.25 -1.26 -1.19
N PHE A 76 5.22 -2.54 -0.85
CA PHE A 76 6.24 -3.17 -0.04
C PHE A 76 7.08 -4.11 -0.90
N GLN A 77 8.35 -3.73 -1.11
CA GLN A 77 9.30 -4.62 -1.75
C GLN A 77 9.92 -5.53 -0.70
N TRP A 78 9.73 -6.84 -0.86
CA TRP A 78 10.37 -7.83 -0.01
C TRP A 78 11.87 -7.89 -0.32
N THR A 79 12.69 -7.21 0.45
CA THR A 79 14.15 -7.41 0.41
C THR A 79 14.51 -8.67 1.19
N ARG A 80 15.12 -9.64 0.51
CA ARG A 80 15.82 -10.74 1.16
C ARG A 80 17.22 -10.33 1.59
#